data_AF-A0A5J4QRS8-F1
#
_entry.id   AF-A0A5J4QRS8-F1
#
_cell.length_a   1.000
_cell.length_b   1.000
_cell.length_c   1.000
_cell.angle_alpha   90.00
_cell.angle_beta   90.00
_cell.angle_gamma   90.00
#
_symmetry.space_group_name_H-M   'P 1'
#
loop_
_entity.id
_entity.type
_entity.pdbx_description
1 polymer ?
#
loop_
_entity_poly.entity_id
_entity_poly.type
_entity_poly.pdbx_seq_one_letter_code
_entity_poly.pdbx_strand_id
1 'polypeptide(L)'
;MPRLYLLLPVKEEKLIEGKKKYRKKTPNTARLCADDVMARDKLKGYQDSYVERMQVYGLQRGIEGSKAKHITTGQYYRELYVKNENLKGEIEDLQEQKKATREEVRHVYDMKDEARDKFLAMDEYVRRKDNKLTIIETKQDYEPYKAQEELNLIHELFPMMKEQLRIADLCRKIGFTIDAVRKLLPANCIPLNTNNILR
;
A
#
# COMPACT_ATOMS: atom_id res chain seq x y z
N MET A 1 10.36 105.81 -39.95
CA MET A 1 10.02 106.69 -38.81
C MET A 1 9.93 105.84 -37.54
N PRO A 2 10.91 105.92 -36.64
CA PRO A 2 10.98 105.11 -35.42
C PRO A 2 10.19 105.78 -34.28
N ARG A 3 9.46 105.00 -33.46
CA ARG A 3 8.80 105.50 -32.24
C ARG A 3 9.46 104.89 -31.00
N LEU A 4 10.34 105.71 -30.43
CA LEU A 4 10.76 105.85 -29.03
C LEU A 4 10.49 104.67 -28.08
N TYR A 5 11.59 104.03 -27.68
CA TYR A 5 11.67 103.18 -26.48
C TYR A 5 11.45 104.02 -25.22
N LEU A 6 10.47 103.65 -24.39
CA LEU A 6 10.41 104.11 -23.00
C LEU A 6 11.46 103.33 -22.19
N LEU A 7 12.44 104.05 -21.64
CA LEU A 7 13.39 103.57 -20.65
C LEU A 7 12.66 103.19 -19.35
N LEU A 8 12.55 101.89 -19.08
CA LEU A 8 12.20 101.37 -17.76
C LEU A 8 13.39 101.53 -16.81
N PRO A 9 13.20 102.02 -15.57
CA PRO A 9 14.30 102.25 -14.66
C PRO A 9 14.94 100.95 -14.18
N VAL A 10 16.28 100.89 -14.30
CA VAL A 10 17.15 99.87 -13.74
C VAL A 10 16.96 99.83 -12.22
N LYS A 11 16.53 98.68 -11.69
CA LYS A 11 16.49 98.42 -10.25
C LYS A 11 17.92 98.27 -9.76
N GLU A 12 18.47 99.33 -9.16
CA GLU A 12 19.70 99.23 -8.37
C GLU A 12 19.42 98.34 -7.15
N GLU A 13 20.12 97.21 -7.06
CA GLU A 13 20.14 96.36 -5.87
C GLU A 13 20.85 97.11 -4.74
N LYS A 14 20.08 97.82 -3.91
CA LYS A 14 20.60 98.39 -2.68
C LYS A 14 21.06 97.27 -1.74
N LEU A 15 22.36 97.20 -1.49
CA LEU A 15 22.95 96.40 -0.42
C LEU A 15 22.35 96.85 0.91
N ILE A 16 21.48 96.03 1.50
CA ILE A 16 20.86 96.31 2.80
C ILE A 16 21.89 96.03 3.89
N GLU A 17 22.67 97.06 4.24
CA GLU A 17 23.50 97.07 5.45
C GLU A 17 22.59 97.06 6.69
N GLY A 18 22.63 95.96 7.44
CA GLY A 18 21.89 95.84 8.72
C GLY A 18 21.26 94.47 9.02
N LYS A 19 21.32 93.47 8.13
CA LYS A 19 20.77 92.14 8.43
C LYS A 19 21.74 91.33 9.29
N LYS A 20 21.32 90.92 10.50
CA LYS A 20 22.04 89.99 11.37
C LYS A 20 22.40 88.73 10.56
N LYS A 21 23.68 88.52 10.27
CA LYS A 21 24.17 87.30 9.63
C LYS A 21 24.18 86.18 10.66
N TYR A 22 23.14 85.35 10.65
CA TYR A 22 23.12 84.11 11.44
C TYR A 22 24.26 83.19 11.00
N ARG A 23 24.93 82.54 11.96
CA ARG A 23 25.98 81.55 11.68
C ARG A 23 25.41 80.46 10.78
N LYS A 24 25.84 80.42 9.52
CA LYS A 24 25.49 79.34 8.60
C LYS A 24 26.22 78.08 9.05
N LYS A 25 25.48 77.00 9.28
CA LYS A 25 26.07 75.67 9.53
C LYS A 25 26.91 75.29 8.31
N THR A 26 27.99 74.53 8.52
CA THR A 26 28.84 74.13 7.38
C THR A 26 27.99 73.33 6.37
N PRO A 27 28.24 73.47 5.06
CA PRO A 27 27.51 72.74 4.03
C PRO A 27 27.76 71.23 4.11
N ASN A 28 28.92 70.82 4.64
CA ASN A 28 29.34 69.42 4.74
C ASN A 28 28.99 68.74 6.08
N THR A 29 28.31 69.43 7.00
CA THR A 29 27.75 68.76 8.19
C THR A 29 26.54 67.95 7.76
N ALA A 30 26.53 66.64 8.02
CA ALA A 30 25.37 65.78 7.80
C ALA A 30 24.13 66.40 8.45
N ARG A 31 23.18 66.86 7.63
CA ARG A 31 21.89 67.37 8.09
C ARG A 31 20.89 66.25 7.86
N LEU A 32 20.16 65.86 8.89
CA LEU A 32 18.95 65.07 8.72
C LEU A 32 17.89 65.99 8.11
N CYS A 33 18.02 66.32 6.82
CA CYS A 33 16.96 67.00 6.10
C CYS A 33 15.84 65.99 5.80
N ALA A 34 14.62 66.51 5.72
CA ALA A 34 13.48 65.70 5.34
C ALA A 34 13.70 65.05 3.98
N ASP A 35 14.38 65.71 3.05
CA ASP A 35 14.64 65.18 1.71
C ASP A 35 15.61 63.98 1.72
N ASP A 36 16.60 63.94 2.62
CA ASP A 36 17.53 62.80 2.73
C ASP A 36 16.89 61.59 3.41
N VAL A 37 15.93 61.78 4.33
CA VAL A 37 15.30 60.70 5.09
C VAL A 37 14.00 60.23 4.44
N MET A 38 13.20 61.16 3.90
CA MET A 38 11.87 60.94 3.32
C MET A 38 11.90 60.90 1.78
N ALA A 39 13.08 60.70 1.19
CA ALA A 39 13.18 60.36 -0.23
C ALA A 39 12.30 59.13 -0.54
N ARG A 40 11.57 59.19 -1.65
CA ARG A 40 10.55 58.19 -2.03
C ARG A 40 11.09 56.76 -1.98
N ASP A 41 12.31 56.53 -2.46
CA ASP A 41 12.93 55.20 -2.53
C ASP A 41 13.23 54.62 -1.14
N LYS A 42 13.70 55.47 -0.22
CA LYS A 42 13.97 55.05 1.18
C LYS A 42 12.69 54.78 1.94
N LEU A 43 11.66 55.60 1.72
CA LEU A 43 10.37 55.43 2.36
C LEU A 43 9.72 54.09 2.00
N LYS A 44 9.82 53.67 0.73
CA LYS A 44 9.39 52.35 0.28
C LYS A 44 10.13 51.23 1.01
N GLY A 45 11.47 51.30 1.05
CA GLY A 45 12.28 50.31 1.78
C GLY A 45 11.98 50.24 3.28
N TYR A 46 11.65 51.37 3.92
CA TYR A 46 11.21 51.40 5.31
C TYR A 46 9.84 50.73 5.52
N GLN A 47 8.92 50.88 4.57
CA GLN A 47 7.62 50.21 4.63
C GLN A 47 7.76 48.69 4.45
N ASP A 48 8.56 48.25 3.47
CA ASP A 48 8.80 46.83 3.22
C ASP A 48 9.53 46.15 4.39
N SER A 49 10.61 46.76 4.88
CA SER A 49 11.35 46.24 6.05
C SER A 49 10.51 46.23 7.33
N TYR A 50 9.56 47.16 7.47
CA TYR A 50 8.60 47.14 8.58
C TYR A 50 7.62 45.96 8.47
N VAL A 51 7.14 45.63 7.26
CA VAL A 51 6.30 44.45 7.02
C VAL A 51 7.03 43.17 7.42
N GLU A 52 8.28 43.00 6.98
CA GLU A 52 9.11 41.83 7.31
C GLU A 52 9.29 41.68 8.83
N ARG A 53 9.55 42.78 9.54
CA ARG A 53 9.65 42.79 11.01
C ARG A 53 8.34 42.46 11.69
N MET A 54 7.22 42.88 11.12
CA MET A 54 5.87 42.64 11.65
C MET A 54 5.36 41.23 11.37
N GLN A 55 5.90 40.54 10.37
CA GLN A 55 5.55 39.17 10.04
C GLN A 55 5.85 38.19 11.21
N VAL A 56 6.87 38.47 12.01
CA VAL A 56 7.19 37.72 13.26
C VAL A 56 5.99 37.68 14.21
N TYR A 57 5.17 38.73 14.20
CA TYR A 57 3.97 38.86 15.04
C TYR A 57 2.69 38.45 14.30
N GLY A 58 2.80 37.90 13.08
CA GLY A 58 1.65 37.54 12.24
C GLY A 58 0.88 38.74 11.68
N LEU A 59 1.43 39.96 11.80
CA LEU A 59 0.79 41.18 11.32
C LEU A 59 1.14 41.39 9.84
N GLN A 60 0.12 41.37 8.98
CA GLN A 60 0.28 41.65 7.56
C GLN A 60 -0.09 43.09 7.26
N ARG A 61 0.86 43.87 6.74
CA ARG A 61 0.61 45.20 6.19
C ARG A 61 0.71 45.15 4.66
N GLY A 62 0.00 46.04 3.98
CA GLY A 62 0.00 46.09 2.51
C GLY A 62 1.38 46.45 1.97
N ILE A 63 2.01 45.50 1.28
CA ILE A 63 3.16 45.71 0.41
C ILE A 63 2.71 46.31 -0.93
N GLU A 64 3.63 46.94 -1.66
CA GLU A 64 3.36 47.40 -3.01
C GLU A 64 2.92 46.23 -3.90
N GLY A 65 1.77 46.37 -4.57
CA GLY A 65 1.18 45.30 -5.38
C GLY A 65 0.28 44.32 -4.60
N SER A 66 0.02 44.54 -3.31
CA SER A 66 -0.96 43.73 -2.57
C SER A 66 -2.37 43.86 -3.18
N LYS A 67 -3.03 42.73 -3.40
CA LYS A 67 -4.40 42.66 -3.91
C LYS A 67 -5.46 42.95 -2.84
N ALA A 68 -5.05 43.26 -1.60
CA ALA A 68 -5.96 43.56 -0.51
C ALA A 68 -6.76 44.84 -0.82
N LYS A 69 -8.06 44.67 -1.08
CA LYS A 69 -8.99 45.78 -1.31
C LYS A 69 -9.78 46.04 -0.03
N HIS A 70 -10.15 47.31 0.20
CA HIS A 70 -11.11 47.62 1.24
C HIS A 70 -12.44 46.95 0.92
N ILE A 71 -12.91 46.13 1.84
CA ILE A 71 -14.23 45.50 1.80
C ILE A 71 -15.11 46.17 2.85
N THR A 72 -16.36 46.44 2.48
CA THR A 72 -17.35 46.91 3.46
C THR A 72 -17.71 45.79 4.43
N THR A 73 -18.09 46.13 5.65
CA THR A 73 -18.44 45.14 6.69
C THR A 73 -19.58 44.23 6.24
N GLY A 74 -20.59 44.76 5.55
CA GLY A 74 -21.70 43.96 5.01
C GLY A 74 -21.25 42.96 3.93
N GLN A 75 -20.35 43.36 3.03
CA GLN A 75 -19.77 42.44 2.02
C GLN A 75 -18.97 41.33 2.68
N TYR A 76 -18.17 41.66 3.69
CA TYR A 76 -17.39 40.68 4.46
C TYR A 76 -18.27 39.58 5.05
N TYR A 77 -19.35 39.94 5.75
CA TYR A 77 -20.25 38.95 6.34
C TYR A 77 -20.99 38.12 5.29
N ARG A 78 -21.36 38.72 4.16
CA ARG A 78 -22.01 38.00 3.05
C ARG A 78 -21.09 36.94 2.45
N GLU A 79 -19.84 37.30 2.17
CA GLU A 79 -18.84 36.35 1.65
C GLU A 79 -18.52 35.26 2.68
N LEU A 80 -18.42 35.63 3.95
CA LEU A 80 -18.17 34.69 5.04
C LEU A 80 -19.30 33.67 5.18
N TYR A 81 -20.55 34.10 5.04
CA TYR A 81 -21.70 33.19 5.07
C TYR A 81 -21.67 32.20 3.92
N VAL A 82 -21.45 32.67 2.68
CA VAL A 82 -21.34 31.80 1.50
C VAL A 82 -20.20 30.80 1.64
N LYS A 83 -19.04 31.24 2.15
CA LYS A 83 -17.90 30.33 2.41
C LYS A 83 -18.26 29.25 3.43
N ASN A 84 -18.98 29.60 4.50
CA ASN A 84 -19.40 28.62 5.49
C ASN A 84 -20.40 27.60 4.92
N GLU A 85 -21.36 28.04 4.12
CA GLU A 85 -22.30 27.12 3.46
C GLU A 85 -21.59 26.17 2.49
N ASN A 86 -20.65 26.70 1.68
CA ASN A 86 -19.86 25.87 0.78
C ASN A 86 -18.99 24.87 1.56
N LEU A 87 -18.31 25.31 2.63
CA LEU A 87 -17.52 24.43 3.49
C LEU A 87 -18.37 23.35 4.15
N LYS A 88 -19.60 23.69 4.57
CA LYS A 88 -20.54 22.73 5.15
C LYS A 88 -20.93 21.67 4.11
N GLY A 89 -21.24 22.08 2.89
CA GLY A 89 -21.52 21.16 1.77
C GLY A 89 -20.32 20.24 1.48
N GLU A 90 -19.11 20.79 1.37
CA GLU A 90 -17.88 20.00 1.16
C GLU A 90 -17.65 18.99 2.29
N ILE A 91 -17.94 19.35 3.55
CA ILE A 91 -17.85 18.44 4.69
C ILE A 91 -18.86 17.30 4.56
N GLU A 92 -20.10 17.59 4.17
CA GLU A 92 -21.15 16.58 3.98
C GLU A 92 -20.77 15.61 2.85
N ASP A 93 -20.31 16.11 1.70
CA ASP A 93 -19.85 15.30 0.57
C ASP A 93 -18.67 14.39 0.98
N LEU A 94 -17.69 14.94 1.71
CA LEU A 94 -16.55 14.17 2.21
C LEU A 94 -16.95 13.10 3.22
N GLN A 95 -17.98 13.36 4.04
CA GLN A 95 -18.51 12.37 4.97
C GLN A 95 -19.20 11.23 4.22
N GLU A 96 -19.96 11.53 3.17
CA GLU A 96 -20.61 10.51 2.33
C GLU A 96 -19.57 9.63 1.63
N GLN A 97 -18.54 10.23 1.02
CA GLN A 97 -17.43 9.49 0.41
C GLN A 97 -16.73 8.57 1.42
N LYS A 98 -16.43 9.08 2.63
CA LYS A 98 -15.83 8.25 3.70
C LYS A 98 -16.72 7.07 4.09
N LYS A 99 -18.04 7.26 4.12
CA LYS A 99 -18.99 6.20 4.45
C LYS A 99 -19.03 5.15 3.34
N ALA A 100 -19.12 5.56 2.08
CA ALA A 100 -19.09 4.67 0.93
C ALA A 100 -17.82 3.81 0.90
N THR A 101 -16.64 4.44 1.03
CA THR A 101 -15.37 3.70 1.09
C THR A 101 -15.32 2.74 2.28
N ARG A 102 -15.87 3.12 3.44
CA ARG A 102 -15.93 2.24 4.62
C ARG A 102 -16.81 1.01 4.37
N GLU A 103 -17.93 1.19 3.68
CA GLU A 103 -18.84 0.09 3.31
C GLU A 103 -18.18 -0.86 2.30
N GLU A 104 -17.49 -0.32 1.28
CA GLU A 104 -16.72 -1.13 0.33
C GLU A 104 -15.63 -1.95 1.02
N VAL A 105 -14.86 -1.33 1.91
CA VAL A 105 -13.83 -2.01 2.70
C VAL A 105 -14.45 -3.14 3.53
N ARG A 106 -15.59 -2.89 4.18
CA ARG A 106 -16.31 -3.91 4.95
C ARG A 106 -16.71 -5.10 4.07
N HIS A 107 -17.29 -4.83 2.90
CA HIS A 107 -17.69 -5.86 1.94
C HIS A 107 -16.49 -6.73 1.50
N VAL A 108 -15.31 -6.12 1.28
CA VAL A 108 -14.08 -6.85 0.96
C VAL A 108 -13.63 -7.76 2.12
N TYR A 109 -13.74 -7.29 3.36
CA TYR A 109 -13.43 -8.13 4.53
C TYR A 109 -14.39 -9.32 4.65
N ASP A 110 -15.68 -9.10 4.46
CA ASP A 110 -16.69 -10.15 4.52
C ASP A 110 -16.40 -11.23 3.45
N MET A 111 -16.12 -10.82 2.19
CA MET A 111 -15.73 -11.74 1.12
C MET A 111 -14.44 -12.52 1.43
N LYS A 112 -13.45 -11.87 2.05
CA LYS A 112 -12.19 -12.51 2.44
C LYS A 112 -12.42 -13.58 3.50
N ASP A 113 -13.27 -13.30 4.49
CA ASP A 113 -13.61 -14.25 5.54
C ASP A 113 -14.38 -15.45 4.96
N GLU A 114 -15.35 -15.23 4.07
CA GLU A 114 -16.02 -16.33 3.34
C GLU A 114 -15.06 -17.18 2.51
N ALA A 115 -14.11 -16.54 1.81
CA ALA A 115 -13.09 -17.24 1.03
C ALA A 115 -12.17 -18.09 1.93
N ARG A 116 -11.80 -17.56 3.10
CA ARG A 116 -11.02 -18.28 4.10
C ARG A 116 -11.77 -19.52 4.60
N ASP A 117 -13.05 -19.40 4.91
CA ASP A 117 -13.84 -20.52 5.42
C ASP A 117 -13.99 -21.63 4.37
N LYS A 118 -14.19 -21.27 3.09
CA LYS A 118 -14.18 -22.22 1.96
C LYS A 118 -12.83 -22.91 1.80
N PHE A 119 -11.74 -22.17 1.95
CA PHE A 119 -10.39 -22.73 1.89
C PHE A 119 -10.14 -23.74 3.01
N LEU A 120 -10.52 -23.40 4.25
CA LEU A 120 -10.40 -24.31 5.40
C LEU A 120 -11.23 -25.59 5.21
N ALA A 121 -12.46 -25.47 4.70
CA ALA A 121 -13.30 -26.63 4.41
C ALA A 121 -12.68 -27.54 3.33
N MET A 122 -12.05 -26.94 2.31
CA MET A 122 -11.35 -27.70 1.26
C MET A 122 -10.10 -28.39 1.80
N ASP A 123 -9.29 -27.69 2.61
CA ASP A 123 -8.10 -28.26 3.26
C ASP A 123 -8.46 -29.48 4.12
N GLU A 124 -9.54 -29.39 4.90
CA GLU A 124 -10.04 -30.52 5.68
C GLU A 124 -10.47 -31.69 4.79
N TYR A 125 -11.14 -31.40 3.65
CA TYR A 125 -11.52 -32.43 2.69
C TYR A 125 -10.30 -33.15 2.10
N VAL A 126 -9.27 -32.40 1.70
CA VAL A 126 -8.02 -32.95 1.17
C VAL A 126 -7.34 -33.81 2.23
N ARG A 127 -7.19 -33.31 3.46
CA ARG A 127 -6.65 -34.09 4.58
C ARG A 127 -7.38 -35.40 4.80
N ARG A 128 -8.72 -35.40 4.74
CA ARG A 128 -9.52 -36.63 4.86
C ARG A 128 -9.26 -37.59 3.71
N LYS A 129 -9.02 -37.11 2.49
CA LYS A 129 -8.70 -37.93 1.32
C LYS A 129 -7.30 -38.53 1.43
N ASP A 130 -6.30 -37.76 1.84
CA ASP A 130 -4.93 -38.24 2.04
C ASP A 130 -4.87 -39.32 3.13
N ASN A 131 -5.57 -39.11 4.24
CA ASN A 131 -5.70 -40.13 5.29
C ASN A 131 -6.37 -41.42 4.77
N LYS A 132 -7.33 -41.33 3.85
CA LYS A 132 -7.94 -42.53 3.24
C LYS A 132 -6.99 -43.20 2.26
N LEU A 133 -6.25 -42.42 1.48
CA LEU A 133 -5.28 -42.93 0.50
C LEU A 133 -4.18 -43.72 1.21
N THR A 134 -3.59 -43.15 2.26
CA THR A 134 -2.58 -43.83 3.09
C THR A 134 -3.09 -45.14 3.70
N ILE A 135 -4.34 -45.20 4.18
CA ILE A 135 -4.94 -46.46 4.68
C ILE A 135 -5.10 -47.50 3.57
N ILE A 136 -5.43 -47.09 2.35
CA ILE A 136 -5.57 -48.02 1.22
C ILE A 136 -4.19 -48.51 0.77
N GLU A 137 -3.21 -47.62 0.64
CA GLU A 137 -1.82 -47.94 0.28
C GLU A 137 -1.24 -48.96 1.25
N THR A 138 -1.31 -48.68 2.56
CA THR A 138 -0.84 -49.62 3.60
C THR A 138 -1.52 -50.99 3.54
N LYS A 139 -2.82 -51.06 3.22
CA LYS A 139 -3.51 -52.35 3.03
C LYS A 139 -3.02 -53.08 1.78
N GLN A 140 -2.83 -52.36 0.67
CA GLN A 140 -2.30 -52.94 -0.56
C GLN A 140 -0.88 -53.47 -0.38
N ASP A 141 -0.04 -52.74 0.37
CA ASP A 141 1.32 -53.17 0.67
C ASP A 141 1.36 -54.36 1.63
N TYR A 142 0.40 -54.49 2.55
CA TYR A 142 0.34 -55.58 3.53
C TYR A 142 -0.13 -56.93 2.92
N GLU A 143 -1.08 -56.92 1.98
CA GLU A 143 -1.60 -58.13 1.32
C GLU A 143 -0.53 -59.06 0.68
N PRO A 144 0.47 -58.58 -0.07
CA PRO A 144 1.51 -59.45 -0.63
C PRO A 144 2.41 -60.07 0.45
N TYR A 145 2.70 -59.36 1.55
CA TYR A 145 3.50 -59.93 2.66
C TYR A 145 2.74 -61.07 3.33
N LYS A 146 1.44 -60.89 3.59
CA LYS A 146 0.60 -61.95 4.14
C LYS A 146 0.54 -63.16 3.22
N ALA A 147 0.30 -62.96 1.92
CA ALA A 147 0.29 -64.06 0.95
C ALA A 147 1.65 -64.79 0.89
N GLN A 148 2.76 -64.07 1.03
CA GLN A 148 4.10 -64.65 1.06
C GLN A 148 4.37 -65.46 2.34
N GLU A 149 3.93 -64.98 3.50
CA GLU A 149 4.01 -65.70 4.77
C GLU A 149 3.21 -67.01 4.72
N GLU A 150 1.98 -66.97 4.23
CA GLU A 150 1.13 -68.16 4.05
C GLU A 150 1.78 -69.15 3.07
N LEU A 151 2.38 -68.67 1.97
CA LEU A 151 3.11 -69.52 1.02
C LEU A 151 4.35 -70.16 1.65
N ASN A 152 5.11 -69.40 2.46
CA ASN A 152 6.27 -69.91 3.19
C ASN A 152 5.84 -70.98 4.20
N LEU A 153 4.75 -70.76 4.93
CA LEU A 153 4.18 -71.74 5.86
C LEU A 153 3.80 -73.04 5.13
N ILE A 154 3.13 -72.94 3.98
CA ILE A 154 2.79 -74.11 3.15
C ILE A 154 4.05 -74.86 2.70
N HIS A 155 5.11 -74.14 2.32
CA HIS A 155 6.39 -74.75 1.95
C HIS A 155 7.09 -75.47 3.11
N GLU A 156 6.91 -75.00 4.34
CA GLU A 156 7.44 -75.64 5.55
C GLU A 156 6.63 -76.89 5.94
N LEU A 157 5.29 -76.83 5.90
CA LEU A 157 4.45 -77.98 6.24
C LEU A 157 4.54 -79.10 5.19
N PHE A 158 4.67 -78.74 3.90
CA PHE A 158 4.63 -79.69 2.79
C PHE A 158 5.82 -79.49 1.84
N PRO A 159 7.03 -79.93 2.22
CA PRO A 159 8.24 -79.75 1.42
C PRO A 159 8.15 -80.41 0.03
N MET A 160 7.34 -81.47 -0.10
CA MET A 160 7.07 -82.14 -1.37
C MET A 160 6.43 -81.20 -2.41
N MET A 161 5.51 -80.32 -1.98
CA MET A 161 4.84 -79.39 -2.90
C MET A 161 5.78 -78.31 -3.43
N LYS A 162 6.78 -77.91 -2.64
CA LYS A 162 7.82 -76.96 -3.07
C LYS A 162 8.62 -77.48 -4.26
N GLU A 163 8.99 -78.75 -4.23
CA GLU A 163 9.71 -79.37 -5.34
C GLU A 163 8.82 -79.61 -6.55
N GLN A 164 7.55 -79.99 -6.36
CA GLN A 164 6.58 -80.10 -7.46
C GLN A 164 6.33 -78.75 -8.15
N LEU A 165 6.24 -77.66 -7.39
CA LEU A 165 6.13 -76.30 -7.94
C LEU A 165 7.37 -75.88 -8.74
N ARG A 166 8.58 -76.20 -8.26
CA ARG A 166 9.82 -75.96 -9.02
C ARG A 166 9.86 -76.72 -10.34
N ILE A 167 9.42 -77.98 -10.33
CA ILE A 167 9.33 -78.81 -11.54
C ILE A 167 8.27 -78.24 -12.50
N ALA A 168 7.10 -77.84 -11.98
CA ALA A 168 6.05 -77.22 -12.77
C ALA A 168 6.50 -75.90 -13.43
N ASP A 169 7.24 -75.06 -12.69
CA ASP A 169 7.81 -73.81 -13.20
C ASP A 169 8.84 -74.04 -14.30
N LEU A 170 9.67 -75.08 -14.17
CA LEU A 170 10.60 -75.50 -15.20
C LEU A 170 9.86 -75.96 -16.47
N CYS A 171 8.83 -76.81 -16.32
CA CYS A 171 8.00 -77.26 -17.44
C CYS A 171 7.29 -76.08 -18.13
N ARG A 172 6.79 -75.10 -17.37
CA ARG A 172 6.20 -73.88 -17.92
C ARG A 172 7.21 -73.04 -18.71
N LYS A 173 8.43 -72.85 -18.19
CA LYS A 173 9.52 -72.15 -18.88
C LYS A 173 9.98 -72.84 -20.16
N ILE A 174 9.89 -74.18 -20.22
CA ILE A 174 10.20 -75.00 -21.40
C ILE A 174 9.05 -74.96 -22.43
N GLY A 175 7.87 -74.44 -22.07
CA GLY A 175 6.73 -74.24 -22.98
C GLY A 175 5.63 -75.30 -22.90
N PHE A 176 5.60 -76.14 -21.86
CA PHE A 176 4.50 -77.07 -21.63
C PHE A 176 3.22 -76.33 -21.21
N THR A 177 2.06 -76.76 -21.72
CA THR A 177 0.74 -76.23 -21.31
C THR A 177 0.36 -76.70 -19.91
N ILE A 178 -0.40 -75.89 -19.17
CA ILE A 178 -0.79 -76.18 -17.77
C ILE A 178 -1.49 -77.55 -17.65
N ASP A 179 -2.30 -77.91 -18.66
CA ASP A 179 -3.00 -79.19 -18.71
C ASP A 179 -2.07 -80.40 -18.90
N ALA A 180 -0.94 -80.21 -19.60
CA ALA A 180 0.09 -81.25 -19.75
C ALA A 180 0.92 -81.40 -18.47
N VAL A 181 1.29 -80.28 -17.83
CA VAL A 181 2.01 -80.28 -16.55
C VAL A 181 1.20 -80.96 -15.44
N ARG A 182 -0.11 -80.72 -15.39
CA ARG A 182 -1.03 -81.38 -14.43
C ARG A 182 -1.14 -82.90 -14.62
N LYS A 183 -0.95 -83.41 -15.84
CA LYS A 183 -0.91 -84.86 -16.11
C LYS A 183 0.44 -85.49 -15.73
N LEU A 184 1.52 -84.71 -15.75
CA LEU A 184 2.88 -85.15 -15.44
C LEU A 184 3.21 -85.18 -13.95
N LEU A 185 2.50 -84.38 -13.14
CA LEU A 185 2.57 -84.39 -11.69
C LEU A 185 1.36 -85.17 -11.14
N PRO A 186 1.43 -86.50 -11.01
CA PRO A 186 0.32 -87.28 -10.47
C PRO A 186 0.03 -86.85 -9.03
N ALA A 187 -1.26 -86.70 -8.70
CA ALA A 187 -1.77 -86.35 -7.37
C ALA A 187 -1.61 -87.48 -6.34
N ASN A 188 -0.46 -88.15 -6.32
CA ASN A 188 -0.15 -89.10 -5.26
C ASN A 188 0.46 -88.34 -4.09
N CYS A 189 -0.30 -88.34 -2.99
CA CYS A 189 0.08 -88.13 -1.58
C CYS A 189 -0.54 -86.90 -0.90
N ILE A 190 -1.77 -87.04 -0.41
CA ILE A 190 -2.02 -87.04 1.05
C ILE A 190 -3.10 -88.10 1.32
N PRO A 191 -2.82 -89.26 1.95
CA PRO A 191 -3.86 -89.96 2.68
C PRO A 191 -4.21 -89.06 3.87
N LEU A 192 -5.32 -88.32 3.80
CA LEU A 192 -5.86 -87.66 4.98
C LEU A 192 -6.18 -88.76 5.99
N ASN A 193 -5.34 -88.92 7.01
CA ASN A 193 -5.63 -89.80 8.13
C ASN A 193 -6.80 -89.20 8.90
N THR A 194 -8.03 -89.60 8.57
CA THR A 194 -9.27 -89.18 9.23
C THR A 194 -9.47 -89.82 10.61
N ASN A 195 -8.41 -90.24 11.32
CA ASN A 195 -8.51 -90.91 12.62
C ASN A 195 -8.13 -90.03 13.83
N ASN A 196 -8.24 -88.70 13.75
CA ASN A 196 -8.06 -87.86 14.94
C ASN A 196 -8.91 -86.58 14.95
N ILE A 197 -10.18 -86.71 14.55
CA ILE A 197 -11.20 -85.72 14.88
C ILE A 197 -12.31 -86.48 15.62
N LEU A 198 -12.06 -86.84 16.87
CA LEU A 198 -13.05 -87.16 17.91
C LEU A 198 -12.28 -87.42 19.21
N ARG A 199 -11.82 -86.34 19.87
CA ARG A 199 -11.63 -86.32 21.31
C ARG A 199 -11.69 -84.90 21.85
#